data_AF-A0AAP1RB79-F1
#
_entry.id   AF-A0AAP1RB79-F1
#
_cell.length_a   1.000
_cell.length_b   1.000
_cell.length_c   1.000
_cell.angle_alpha   90.00
_cell.angle_beta   90.00
_cell.angle_gamma   90.00
#
_symmetry.space_group_name_H-M   'P 1'
#
loop_
_entity.id
_entity.type
_entity.pdbx_description
1 polymer ?
#
loop_
_entity_poly.entity_id
_entity_poly.type
_entity_poly.pdbx_seq_one_letter_code
_entity_poly.pdbx_strand_id
1 'polypeptide(L)'
;QQANDVLAVLQRHNINAEKKDQGKTGFSIYVEPTDFASAVDWLKIYNLPGKPDIQISQMFPADALVSSPRAEKARLYSAIEQRLEQSLKIMDGIVSSRVHVSYDVDTGDSGKTALPIHISVLAVYEKDINPEIKINDIKRFIVNSFASVQYENISVVLSKRRDIIEQ
;
A
#
# COMPACT_ATOMS: atom_id res chain seq x y z
N GLN A 1 -13.62 1.85 -5.66
CA GLN A 1 -12.63 0.76 -5.59
C GLN A 1 -13.18 -0.42 -4.79
N GLN A 2 -13.48 -0.26 -3.50
CA GLN A 2 -14.02 -1.33 -2.64
C GLN A 2 -15.17 -2.14 -3.25
N ALA A 3 -16.16 -1.48 -3.88
CA ALA A 3 -17.28 -2.18 -4.52
C ALA A 3 -16.83 -3.05 -5.72
N ASN A 4 -15.81 -2.63 -6.47
CA ASN A 4 -15.29 -3.44 -7.56
C ASN A 4 -14.51 -4.66 -7.03
N ASP A 5 -13.78 -4.50 -5.92
CA ASP A 5 -13.04 -5.60 -5.30
C ASP A 5 -14.00 -6.67 -4.75
N VAL A 6 -15.10 -6.25 -4.12
CA VAL A 6 -16.18 -7.13 -3.66
C VAL A 6 -16.84 -7.85 -4.84
N LEU A 7 -17.20 -7.12 -5.89
CA LEU A 7 -17.81 -7.68 -7.09
C LEU A 7 -16.92 -8.74 -7.75
N ALA A 8 -15.61 -8.44 -7.88
CA ALA A 8 -14.64 -9.34 -8.49
C ALA A 8 -14.48 -10.65 -7.69
N VAL A 9 -14.50 -10.59 -6.36
CA VAL A 9 -14.41 -11.81 -5.52
C VAL A 9 -15.67 -12.65 -5.62
N LEU A 10 -16.86 -12.03 -5.61
CA LEU A 10 -18.12 -12.77 -5.73
C LEU A 10 -18.24 -13.45 -7.09
N GLN A 11 -17.96 -12.74 -8.19
CA GLN A 11 -17.99 -13.32 -9.53
C GLN A 11 -16.98 -14.46 -9.70
N ARG A 12 -15.79 -14.35 -9.10
CA ARG A 12 -14.77 -15.41 -9.13
C ARG A 12 -15.24 -16.72 -8.48
N HIS A 13 -16.14 -16.63 -7.51
CA HIS A 13 -16.73 -17.78 -6.84
C HIS A 13 -18.10 -18.15 -7.39
N ASN A 14 -18.39 -17.72 -8.63
CA ASN A 14 -19.61 -18.02 -9.36
C ASN A 14 -20.89 -17.53 -8.65
N ILE A 15 -20.78 -16.46 -7.85
CA ILE A 15 -21.90 -15.80 -7.19
C ILE A 15 -22.31 -14.60 -8.05
N ASN A 16 -23.55 -14.61 -8.53
CA ASN A 16 -24.08 -13.49 -9.29
C ASN A 16 -24.31 -12.29 -8.36
N ALA A 17 -23.70 -11.16 -8.69
CA ALA A 17 -23.75 -9.95 -7.89
C ALA A 17 -23.95 -8.72 -8.78
N GLU A 18 -24.87 -7.84 -8.39
CA GLU A 18 -25.18 -6.62 -9.10
C GLU A 18 -24.71 -5.39 -8.32
N LYS A 19 -23.93 -4.53 -8.98
CA LYS A 19 -23.50 -3.25 -8.42
C LYS A 19 -24.48 -2.15 -8.82
N LYS A 20 -25.13 -1.52 -7.84
CA LYS A 20 -26.02 -0.37 -8.04
C LYS A 20 -25.38 0.90 -7.50
N ASP A 21 -25.35 1.94 -8.34
CA ASP A 21 -24.94 3.27 -7.95
C ASP A 21 -26.09 3.96 -7.19
N GLN A 22 -25.82 4.42 -5.97
CA GLN A 22 -26.78 5.15 -5.12
C GLN A 22 -26.47 6.66 -5.09
N GLY A 23 -25.60 7.15 -5.98
CA GLY A 23 -25.19 8.56 -6.04
C GLY A 23 -24.33 8.94 -4.84
N LYS A 24 -24.82 9.85 -3.99
CA LYS A 24 -24.03 10.42 -2.86
C LYS A 24 -23.76 9.43 -1.72
N THR A 25 -24.55 8.35 -1.62
CA THR A 25 -24.39 7.30 -0.60
C THR A 25 -23.40 6.22 -1.01
N GLY A 26 -22.90 6.24 -2.25
CA GLY A 26 -21.90 5.30 -2.76
C GLY A 26 -22.51 4.16 -3.57
N PHE A 27 -21.89 2.97 -3.48
CA PHE A 27 -22.30 1.79 -4.24
C PHE A 27 -22.88 0.72 -3.32
N SER A 28 -23.94 0.05 -3.75
CA SER A 28 -24.50 -1.13 -3.09
C SER A 28 -24.29 -2.35 -3.98
N ILE A 29 -24.04 -3.51 -3.35
CA ILE A 29 -23.90 -4.78 -4.03
C ILE A 29 -25.04 -5.70 -3.59
N TYR A 30 -25.78 -6.20 -4.57
CA TYR A 30 -26.90 -7.10 -4.37
C TYR A 30 -26.48 -8.50 -4.83
N VAL A 31 -26.88 -9.52 -4.09
CA VAL A 31 -26.70 -10.93 -4.44
C VAL A 31 -28.05 -11.63 -4.33
N GLU A 32 -28.21 -12.72 -5.05
CA GLU A 32 -29.41 -13.56 -4.93
C GLU A 32 -29.53 -14.12 -3.50
N PRO A 33 -30.75 -14.25 -2.94
CA PRO A 33 -30.96 -14.77 -1.59
C PRO A 33 -30.38 -16.17 -1.38
N THR A 34 -30.32 -16.99 -2.43
CA THR A 34 -29.73 -18.33 -2.42
C THR A 34 -28.22 -18.32 -2.21
N ASP A 35 -27.55 -17.26 -2.65
CA ASP A 35 -26.09 -17.16 -2.63
C ASP A 35 -25.58 -16.32 -1.45
N PHE A 36 -26.49 -15.74 -0.66
CA PHE A 36 -26.15 -14.81 0.42
C PHE A 36 -25.17 -15.40 1.44
N ALA A 37 -25.41 -16.63 1.90
CA ALA A 37 -24.55 -17.29 2.88
C ALA A 37 -23.11 -17.46 2.34
N SER A 38 -22.99 -18.02 1.13
CA SER A 38 -21.71 -18.19 0.43
C SER A 38 -21.01 -16.86 0.18
N ALA A 39 -21.75 -15.81 -0.21
CA ALA A 39 -21.22 -14.48 -0.44
C ALA A 39 -20.58 -13.92 0.83
N VAL A 40 -21.27 -14.00 1.97
CA VAL A 40 -20.76 -13.51 3.25
C VAL A 40 -19.51 -14.27 3.68
N ASP A 41 -19.46 -15.59 3.47
CA ASP A 41 -18.29 -16.40 3.82
C ASP A 41 -17.07 -16.03 2.98
N TRP A 42 -17.22 -15.85 1.67
CA TRP A 42 -16.14 -15.37 0.82
C TRP A 42 -15.67 -13.96 1.20
N LEU A 43 -16.58 -13.04 1.52
CA LEU A 43 -16.20 -11.70 1.96
C LEU A 43 -15.41 -11.72 3.27
N LYS A 44 -15.74 -12.61 4.21
CA LYS A 44 -14.95 -12.81 5.44
C LYS A 44 -13.57 -13.39 5.15
N ILE A 45 -13.47 -14.41 4.29
CA ILE A 45 -12.19 -15.05 3.93
C ILE A 45 -11.23 -14.04 3.29
N TYR A 46 -11.74 -13.19 2.41
CA TYR A 46 -10.95 -12.14 1.73
C TYR A 46 -10.85 -10.84 2.53
N ASN A 47 -11.44 -10.79 3.73
CA ASN A 47 -11.46 -9.63 4.62
C ASN A 47 -11.94 -8.34 3.92
N LEU A 48 -13.03 -8.48 3.16
CA LEU A 48 -13.69 -7.43 2.40
C LEU A 48 -14.90 -6.85 3.15
N PRO A 49 -15.23 -5.55 2.96
CA PRO A 49 -14.52 -4.58 2.12
C PRO A 49 -13.15 -4.21 2.73
N GLY A 50 -12.14 -4.08 1.86
CA GLY A 50 -10.80 -3.71 2.30
C GLY A 50 -10.82 -2.38 3.05
N LYS A 51 -10.17 -2.32 4.22
CA LYS A 51 -10.04 -1.08 4.98
C LYS A 51 -9.27 -0.05 4.13
N PRO A 52 -9.62 1.24 4.20
CA PRO A 52 -8.82 2.27 3.56
C PRO A 52 -7.40 2.24 4.14
N ASP A 53 -6.42 2.54 3.30
CA ASP A 53 -5.03 2.66 3.75
C ASP A 53 -4.91 3.82 4.74
N ILE A 54 -4.32 3.54 5.89
CA ILE A 54 -4.00 4.55 6.89
C ILE A 54 -2.64 5.14 6.56
N GLN A 55 -2.54 6.47 6.55
CA GLN A 55 -1.29 7.20 6.35
C GLN A 55 -0.94 7.93 7.65
N ILE A 56 0.35 7.99 7.99
CA ILE A 56 0.80 8.68 9.21
C ILE A 56 0.42 10.15 9.19
N SER A 57 0.46 10.81 8.03
CA SER A 57 0.02 12.20 7.86
C SER A 57 -1.44 12.45 8.28
N GLN A 58 -2.33 11.46 8.18
CA GLN A 58 -3.74 11.59 8.61
C GLN A 58 -3.87 11.70 10.14
N MET A 59 -2.90 11.18 10.89
CA MET A 59 -2.87 11.30 12.35
C MET A 59 -2.32 12.66 12.81
N PHE A 60 -1.71 13.43 11.90
CA PHE A 60 -1.15 14.76 12.16
C PHE A 60 -1.66 15.77 11.11
N PRO A 61 -2.93 16.20 11.20
CA PRO A 61 -3.52 17.10 10.21
C PRO A 61 -2.81 18.45 10.19
N ALA A 62 -2.68 19.04 9.00
CA ALA A 62 -1.98 20.31 8.83
C ALA A 62 -2.69 21.50 9.48
N ASP A 63 -4.00 21.39 9.66
CA ASP A 63 -4.86 22.44 10.24
C ASP A 63 -4.85 22.43 11.78
N ALA A 64 -3.98 21.63 12.41
CA ALA A 64 -3.82 21.65 13.85
C ALA A 64 -3.26 23.01 14.32
N LEU A 65 -3.92 23.62 15.31
CA LEU A 65 -3.58 24.94 15.88
C LEU A 65 -2.14 25.04 16.42
N VAL A 66 -1.50 23.90 16.75
CA VAL A 66 -0.12 23.83 17.23
C VAL A 66 0.58 22.66 16.56
N SER A 67 1.63 22.92 15.79
CA SER A 67 2.49 21.90 15.20
C SER A 67 3.72 21.64 16.08
N SER A 68 3.92 20.39 16.50
CA SER A 68 5.15 20.00 17.17
C SER A 68 6.24 19.64 16.14
N PRO A 69 7.54 19.83 16.44
CA PRO A 69 8.62 19.40 15.56
C PRO A 69 8.52 17.91 15.18
N ARG A 70 7.99 17.08 16.09
CA ARG A 70 7.73 15.65 15.85
C ARG A 70 6.62 15.44 14.83
N ALA A 71 5.54 16.22 14.90
CA ALA A 71 4.45 16.16 13.92
C ALA A 71 4.92 16.61 12.52
N GLU A 72 5.77 17.63 12.43
CA GLU A 72 6.35 18.06 11.15
C GLU A 72 7.21 16.97 10.51
N LYS A 73 8.12 16.36 11.28
CA LYS A 73 8.92 15.22 10.81
C LYS A 73 8.04 14.06 10.35
N ALA A 74 7.04 13.67 11.15
CA ALA A 74 6.13 12.58 10.80
C ALA A 74 5.39 12.84 9.48
N ARG A 75 4.92 14.08 9.25
CA ARG A 75 4.29 14.49 7.99
C ARG A 75 5.27 14.39 6.81
N LEU A 76 6.49 14.91 6.97
CA LEU A 76 7.51 14.88 5.93
C LEU A 76 7.83 13.45 5.49
N TYR A 77 8.13 12.56 6.44
CA TYR A 77 8.43 11.17 6.13
C TYR A 77 7.24 10.42 5.52
N SER A 78 6.01 10.68 5.99
CA SER A 78 4.81 10.10 5.39
C SER A 78 4.60 10.54 3.94
N ALA A 79 4.89 11.82 3.63
CA ALA A 79 4.83 12.32 2.26
C ALA A 79 5.92 11.68 1.36
N ILE A 80 7.12 11.46 1.91
CA ILE A 80 8.20 10.77 1.21
C ILE A 80 7.83 9.32 0.92
N GLU A 81 7.28 8.58 1.89
CA GLU A 81 6.78 7.22 1.68
C GLU A 81 5.79 7.14 0.52
N GLN A 82 4.76 8.00 0.54
CA GLN A 82 3.74 8.03 -0.52
C GLN A 82 4.32 8.37 -1.89
N ARG A 83 5.26 9.33 -1.94
CA ARG A 83 5.92 9.71 -3.19
C ARG A 83 6.77 8.55 -3.74
N LEU A 84 7.49 7.83 -2.88
CA LEU A 84 8.26 6.65 -3.27
C LEU A 84 7.36 5.52 -3.75
N GLU A 85 6.24 5.25 -3.06
CA GLU A 85 5.23 4.27 -3.50
C GLU A 85 4.73 4.61 -4.91
N GLN A 86 4.31 5.86 -5.13
CA GLN A 86 3.83 6.32 -6.43
C GLN A 86 4.90 6.20 -7.53
N SER A 87 6.15 6.57 -7.24
CA SER A 87 7.23 6.49 -8.22
C SER A 87 7.54 5.04 -8.61
N LEU A 88 7.54 4.12 -7.64
CA LEU A 88 7.80 2.71 -7.91
C LEU A 88 6.73 2.06 -8.78
N LYS A 89 5.47 2.52 -8.73
CA LYS A 89 4.38 2.03 -9.60
C LYS A 89 4.55 2.42 -11.07
N ILE A 90 5.38 3.43 -11.36
CA ILE A 90 5.71 3.83 -12.75
C ILE A 90 6.77 2.89 -13.33
N MET A 91 7.54 2.20 -12.49
CA MET A 91 8.57 1.27 -12.93
C MET A 91 7.93 0.09 -13.67
N ASP A 92 8.47 -0.22 -14.85
CA ASP A 92 7.94 -1.26 -15.72
C ASP A 92 7.77 -2.61 -15.00
N GLY A 93 6.58 -3.19 -15.19
CA GLY A 93 6.13 -4.45 -14.60
C GLY A 93 5.84 -4.44 -13.09
N ILE A 94 5.94 -3.30 -12.38
CA ILE A 94 5.47 -3.17 -11.00
C ILE A 94 4.00 -2.74 -10.99
N VAL A 95 3.12 -3.60 -10.49
CA VAL A 95 1.67 -3.33 -10.44
C VAL A 95 1.22 -2.70 -9.12
N SER A 96 1.96 -2.94 -8.03
CA SER A 96 1.68 -2.38 -6.72
C SER A 96 2.96 -2.28 -5.92
N SER A 97 3.03 -1.29 -5.03
CA SER A 97 4.18 -1.05 -4.16
C SER A 97 3.70 -0.53 -2.81
N ARG A 98 4.45 -0.88 -1.76
CA ARG A 98 4.38 -0.30 -0.42
C ARG A 98 5.78 0.01 0.05
N VAL A 99 5.96 1.16 0.67
CA VAL A 99 7.26 1.62 1.16
C VAL A 99 7.11 2.01 2.62
N HIS A 100 7.98 1.47 3.45
CA HIS A 100 8.11 1.83 4.86
C HIS A 100 9.49 2.44 5.08
N VAL A 101 9.51 3.62 5.69
CA VAL A 101 10.74 4.31 6.09
C VAL A 101 10.83 4.27 7.62
N SER A 102 12.00 3.99 8.18
CA SER A 102 12.18 4.08 9.63
C SER A 102 12.16 5.54 10.08
N TYR A 103 11.46 5.81 11.19
CA TYR A 103 11.36 7.14 11.77
C TYR A 103 12.20 7.20 13.05
N ASP A 104 12.97 8.27 13.20
CA ASP A 104 13.57 8.59 14.49
C ASP A 104 12.62 9.48 15.27
N VAL A 105 12.05 8.91 16.33
CA VAL A 105 11.08 9.58 17.19
C VAL A 105 11.74 10.26 18.40
N ASP A 106 13.00 9.96 18.71
CA ASP A 106 13.62 10.28 20.00
C ASP A 106 14.77 11.29 19.94
N THR A 107 15.27 11.67 18.76
CA THR A 107 16.33 12.70 18.62
C THR A 107 15.82 14.14 18.74
N GLY A 108 15.06 14.41 19.82
CA GLY A 108 14.60 15.73 20.19
C GLY A 108 15.57 16.54 21.06
N ASP A 109 16.42 15.92 21.87
CA ASP A 109 17.15 16.68 22.91
C ASP A 109 18.36 15.97 23.55
N SER A 110 19.01 15.06 22.83
CA SER A 110 20.19 14.38 23.36
C SER A 110 21.16 14.17 22.23
N GLY A 111 22.41 14.64 22.38
CA GLY A 111 23.50 14.59 21.38
C GLY A 111 23.96 13.18 20.97
N LYS A 112 23.01 12.25 20.81
CA LYS A 112 23.19 10.92 20.25
C LYS A 112 23.21 11.04 18.73
N THR A 113 24.15 10.33 18.12
CA THR A 113 24.29 10.18 16.68
C THR A 113 22.96 9.72 16.08
N ALA A 114 22.52 10.37 14.99
CA ALA A 114 21.31 9.97 14.27
C ALA A 114 21.40 8.48 13.89
N LEU A 115 20.33 7.73 14.18
CA LEU A 115 20.25 6.32 13.80
C LEU A 115 20.23 6.17 12.27
N PRO A 116 20.83 5.09 11.73
CA PRO A 116 20.76 4.83 10.29
C PRO A 116 19.30 4.67 9.85
N ILE A 117 18.99 5.23 8.69
CA ILE A 117 17.64 5.14 8.12
C ILE A 117 17.52 3.82 7.36
N HIS A 118 16.47 3.07 7.66
CA HIS A 118 16.11 1.82 7.02
C HIS A 118 14.87 2.00 6.14
N ILE A 119 14.89 1.35 4.97
CA ILE A 119 13.76 1.38 4.04
C ILE A 119 13.38 -0.06 3.69
N SER A 120 12.09 -0.37 3.80
CA SER A 120 11.54 -1.65 3.39
C SER A 120 10.53 -1.44 2.27
N VAL A 121 10.70 -2.17 1.18
CA VAL A 121 9.81 -2.11 0.02
C VAL A 121 9.19 -3.46 -0.24
N LEU A 122 7.86 -3.48 -0.32
CA LEU A 122 7.10 -4.60 -0.84
C LEU A 122 6.59 -4.19 -2.22
N ALA A 123 6.92 -4.95 -3.26
CA ALA A 123 6.38 -4.70 -4.58
C ALA A 123 5.78 -5.96 -5.20
N VAL A 124 4.63 -5.80 -5.82
CA VAL A 124 3.95 -6.84 -6.59
C VAL A 124 4.25 -6.60 -8.06
N TYR A 125 4.66 -7.66 -8.76
CA TYR A 125 5.07 -7.57 -10.16
C TYR A 125 4.31 -8.57 -11.05
N GLU A 126 4.23 -8.30 -12.34
CA GLU A 126 3.57 -9.19 -13.31
C GLU A 126 4.54 -10.11 -14.08
N LYS A 127 4.03 -10.90 -15.04
CA LYS A 127 4.85 -11.87 -15.79
C LYS A 127 5.99 -11.16 -16.55
N ASP A 128 7.04 -11.92 -16.87
CA ASP A 128 8.18 -11.49 -17.70
C ASP A 128 9.24 -10.58 -17.06
N ILE A 129 9.34 -10.55 -15.72
CA ILE A 129 10.42 -9.85 -15.01
C ILE A 129 11.41 -10.83 -14.38
N ASN A 130 12.71 -10.54 -14.50
CA ASN A 130 13.76 -11.14 -13.68
C ASN A 130 13.77 -10.47 -12.27
N PRO A 131 13.39 -11.18 -11.20
CA PRO A 131 13.27 -10.59 -9.87
C PRO A 131 14.58 -10.02 -9.32
N GLU A 132 15.71 -10.65 -9.60
CA GLU A 132 17.02 -10.22 -9.08
C GLU A 132 17.44 -8.87 -9.66
N ILE A 133 17.25 -8.69 -10.97
CA ILE A 133 17.52 -7.41 -11.65
C ILE A 133 16.59 -6.33 -11.10
N LYS A 134 15.29 -6.64 -10.96
CA LYS A 134 14.30 -5.66 -10.47
C LYS A 134 14.54 -5.25 -9.02
N ILE A 135 14.98 -6.18 -8.16
CA ILE A 135 15.39 -5.86 -6.78
C ILE A 135 16.54 -4.84 -6.79
N ASN A 136 17.55 -5.07 -7.63
CA ASN A 136 18.69 -4.15 -7.74
C ASN A 136 18.28 -2.77 -8.27
N ASP A 137 17.40 -2.72 -9.28
CA ASP A 137 16.87 -1.46 -9.81
C ASP A 137 16.10 -0.67 -8.75
N ILE A 138 15.24 -1.34 -7.97
CA ILE A 138 14.49 -0.73 -6.87
C ILE A 138 15.45 -0.20 -5.80
N LYS A 139 16.42 -1.00 -5.36
CA LYS A 139 17.44 -0.56 -4.39
C LYS A 139 18.20 0.67 -4.89
N ARG A 140 18.66 0.63 -6.15
CA ARG A 140 19.38 1.74 -6.78
C ARG A 140 18.54 3.00 -6.87
N PHE A 141 17.26 2.87 -7.21
CA PHE A 141 16.33 4.00 -7.25
C PHE A 141 16.20 4.65 -5.87
N ILE A 142 16.01 3.85 -4.82
CA ILE A 142 15.83 4.34 -3.45
C ILE A 142 17.08 5.05 -2.93
N VAL A 143 18.27 4.45 -3.08
CA VAL A 143 19.54 5.07 -2.63
C VAL A 143 19.76 6.45 -3.24
N ASN A 144 19.38 6.64 -4.51
CA ASN A 144 19.55 7.91 -5.20
C ASN A 144 18.39 8.90 -4.97
N SER A 145 17.26 8.43 -4.41
CA SER A 145 16.07 9.25 -4.15
C SER A 145 16.00 9.77 -2.71
N PHE A 146 16.72 9.14 -1.79
CA PHE A 146 16.65 9.46 -0.37
C PHE A 146 18.06 9.62 0.22
N ALA A 147 18.32 10.77 0.84
CA ALA A 147 19.63 11.07 1.40
C ALA A 147 19.99 10.14 2.57
N SER A 148 21.27 9.80 2.69
CA SER A 148 21.82 9.07 3.85
C SER A 148 21.28 7.64 4.04
N VAL A 149 20.83 6.99 2.97
CA VAL A 149 20.49 5.56 2.98
C VAL A 149 21.53 4.77 2.17
N GLN A 150 22.01 3.68 2.76
CA GLN A 150 22.96 2.76 2.14
C GLN A 150 22.24 1.51 1.63
N TYR A 151 22.85 0.78 0.68
CA TYR A 151 22.24 -0.41 0.07
C TYR A 151 21.91 -1.50 1.08
N GLU A 152 22.71 -1.62 2.14
CA GLU A 152 22.56 -2.60 3.22
C GLU A 152 21.33 -2.30 4.09
N ASN A 153 20.89 -1.05 4.14
CA ASN A 153 19.73 -0.62 4.92
C ASN A 153 18.41 -0.69 4.14
N ILE A 154 18.43 -1.22 2.91
CA ILE A 154 17.25 -1.38 2.07
C ILE A 154 16.90 -2.86 1.92
N SER A 155 15.69 -3.20 2.37
CA SER A 155 15.07 -4.50 2.11
C SER A 155 14.04 -4.38 1.00
N VAL A 156 14.07 -5.29 0.04
CA VAL A 156 13.09 -5.36 -1.04
C VAL A 156 12.54 -6.77 -1.11
N VAL A 157 11.21 -6.89 -0.99
CA VAL A 157 10.48 -8.14 -1.14
C VAL A 157 9.61 -8.02 -2.39
N LEU A 158 9.85 -8.90 -3.35
CA LEU A 158 9.04 -9.01 -4.56
C LEU A 158 8.06 -10.16 -4.44
N SER A 159 6.80 -9.92 -4.83
CA SER A 159 5.78 -10.95 -4.93
C SER A 159 5.18 -10.97 -6.33
N LYS A 160 5.08 -12.15 -6.93
CA LYS A 160 4.45 -12.30 -8.24
C LYS A 160 2.94 -12.15 -8.09
N ARG A 161 2.32 -11.32 -8.94
CA ARG A 161 0.86 -11.25 -9.06
C ARG A 161 0.34 -12.64 -9.39
N ARG A 162 -0.57 -13.16 -8.55
CA ARG A 162 -1.27 -14.41 -8.85
C ARG A 162 -2.15 -14.18 -10.06
N ASP A 163 -2.03 -15.03 -11.07
CA ASP A 163 -2.88 -14.98 -12.24
C ASP A 163 -4.35 -15.06 -11.80
N ILE A 164 -5.18 -14.19 -12.38
CA ILE A 164 -6.63 -14.35 -12.37
C ILE A 164 -6.85 -15.52 -13.32
N ILE A 165 -6.96 -16.73 -12.77
CA ILE A 165 -7.30 -17.91 -13.57
C ILE A 165 -8.72 -17.67 -14.08
N GLU A 166 -8.84 -17.38 -15.37
CA GLU A 166 -10.07 -17.65 -16.13
C GLU A 166 -10.27 -19.17 -16.08
N GLN A 167 -11.27 -19.60 -15.32
CA GLN A 167 -11.81 -20.96 -15.35
C GLN A 167 -13.28 -20.85 -15.72
#